data_AF-A0A7K5V8L8-F1
#
_entry.id   AF-A0A7K5V8L8-F1
#
_cell.length_a   1.000
_cell.length_b   1.000
_cell.length_c   1.000
_cell.angle_alpha   90.00
_cell.angle_beta   90.00
_cell.angle_gamma   90.00
#
_symmetry.space_group_name_H-M   'P 1'
#
loop_
_entity.id
_entity.type
_entity.pdbx_description
1 polymer ?
#
loop_
_entity_poly.entity_id
_entity_poly.type
_entity_poly.pdbx_seq_one_letter_code
_entity_poly.pdbx_strand_id
1 'polypeptide(L)'
;DFSLRCTKDRKVTIGVTVLAVVLLLTVTIIALAAKKHPPCATPALPGCLEGGIGFGDKCFYFLEEEVDWEGSQRSCLSHQAHLATIDTREELHFLLRHGNFMEYWVGLRREGSGPWKWLNGSLFN
;
A
#
# COMPACT_ATOMS: atom_id res chain seq x y z
N ASP A 1 -45.32 35.50 41.80
CA ASP A 1 -43.96 35.96 41.51
C ASP A 1 -43.10 34.73 41.24
N PHE A 2 -42.72 34.47 39.99
CA PHE A 2 -41.94 33.27 39.62
C PHE A 2 -40.53 33.69 39.21
N SER A 3 -39.54 33.26 39.99
CA SER A 3 -38.11 33.46 39.69
C SER A 3 -37.69 32.49 38.59
N LEU A 4 -37.58 32.99 37.36
CA LEU A 4 -36.95 32.26 36.26
C LEU A 4 -35.43 32.35 36.42
N ARG A 5 -34.79 31.21 36.69
CA ARG A 5 -33.33 31.07 36.68
C ARG A 5 -32.93 30.35 35.40
N CYS A 6 -32.00 30.95 34.66
CA CYS A 6 -31.46 30.39 33.43
C CYS A 6 -30.12 29.71 33.73
N THR A 7 -30.00 28.42 33.40
CA THR A 7 -28.73 27.70 33.42
C THR A 7 -28.25 27.49 31.99
N LYS A 8 -27.15 28.15 31.61
CA LYS A 8 -26.52 28.00 30.30
C LYS A 8 -25.74 26.68 30.26
N ASP A 9 -25.98 25.88 29.23
CA ASP A 9 -25.41 24.55 29.09
C ASP A 9 -23.87 24.62 28.91
N ARG A 10 -23.12 23.97 29.83
CA ARG A 10 -21.65 23.95 29.86
C ARG A 10 -21.03 23.01 28.80
N LYS A 11 -21.84 22.24 28.07
CA LYS A 11 -21.36 21.24 27.09
C LYS A 11 -20.60 21.87 25.93
N VAL A 12 -20.92 23.10 25.52
CA VAL A 12 -20.16 23.80 24.47
C VAL A 12 -18.73 24.06 24.92
N THR A 13 -18.53 24.54 26.16
CA THR A 13 -17.19 24.75 26.72
C THR A 13 -16.45 23.42 26.87
N ILE A 14 -17.13 22.36 27.33
CA ILE A 14 -16.54 21.02 27.46
C ILE A 14 -16.11 20.49 26.07
N GLY A 15 -16.97 20.59 25.05
CA GLY A 15 -16.67 20.15 23.69
C GLY A 15 -15.48 20.89 23.08
N VAL A 16 -15.39 22.22 23.25
CA VAL A 16 -14.24 23.02 22.80
C VAL A 16 -12.96 22.61 23.52
N THR A 17 -13.01 22.39 24.84
CA THR A 17 -11.83 21.95 25.60
C THR A 17 -11.36 20.55 25.21
N VAL A 18 -12.28 19.61 24.98
CA VAL A 18 -11.96 18.25 24.55
C VAL A 18 -11.34 18.26 23.14
N LEU A 19 -11.91 19.02 22.21
CA LEU A 19 -11.37 19.16 20.85
C LEU A 19 -9.95 19.76 20.85
N ALA A 20 -9.71 20.80 21.64
CA ALA A 20 -8.39 21.42 21.76
C ALA A 20 -7.34 20.46 22.34
N VAL A 21 -7.69 19.68 23.38
CA VAL A 21 -6.79 18.66 23.96
C VAL A 21 -6.48 17.55 22.95
N VAL A 22 -7.47 17.08 22.19
CA VAL A 22 -7.27 16.06 21.15
C VAL A 22 -6.32 16.57 20.05
N LEU A 23 -6.49 17.81 19.58
CA LEU A 23 -5.60 18.43 18.60
C LEU A 23 -4.16 18.59 19.11
N LEU A 24 -3.97 18.93 20.38
CA LEU A 24 -2.62 19.02 20.98
C LEU A 24 -1.96 17.64 21.08
N LEU A 25 -2.71 16.62 21.50
CA LEU A 25 -2.19 15.25 21.60
C LEU A 25 -1.78 14.69 20.22
N THR A 26 -2.59 14.91 19.18
CA THR A 26 -2.23 14.44 17.82
C THR A 26 -0.98 15.13 17.28
N VAL A 27 -0.81 16.43 17.49
CA VAL A 27 0.39 17.18 17.08
C VAL A 27 1.65 16.65 17.78
N THR A 28 1.58 16.31 19.07
CA THR A 28 2.73 15.73 19.78
C THR A 28 3.12 14.34 19.27
N ILE A 29 2.15 13.49 18.93
CA ILE A 29 2.40 12.15 18.37
C ILE A 29 3.07 12.27 16.99
N ILE A 30 2.60 13.19 16.14
CA ILE A 30 3.20 13.44 14.81
C ILE A 30 4.64 13.95 14.94
N ALA A 31 4.90 14.87 15.87
CA ALA A 31 6.25 15.39 16.11
C ALA A 31 7.23 14.33 16.64
N LEU A 32 6.75 13.37 17.45
CA LEU A 32 7.56 12.25 17.94
C LEU A 32 7.90 11.24 16.85
N ALA A 33 7.01 11.04 15.86
CA ALA A 33 7.27 10.19 14.70
C ALA A 33 8.31 10.79 13.72
N ALA A 34 8.55 12.11 13.79
CA ALA A 34 9.45 12.82 12.87
C ALA A 34 10.92 12.84 13.28
N LYS A 35 11.32 12.23 14.42
CA LYS A 35 12.75 12.00 14.73
C LYS A 35 13.31 10.87 13.87
N LYS A 36 13.56 11.18 12.60
CA LYS A 36 14.29 10.33 11.65
C LYS A 36 15.64 9.91 12.24
N HIS A 37 15.81 8.61 12.43
CA HIS A 37 17.13 8.00 12.68
C HIS A 37 18.03 8.16 11.44
N PRO A 38 19.36 8.25 11.61
CA PRO A 38 20.29 8.23 10.48
C PRO A 38 20.19 6.89 9.74
N PRO A 39 20.38 6.85 8.41
CA PRO A 39 20.38 5.59 7.68
C PRO A 39 21.61 4.79 8.09
N CYS A 40 21.39 3.71 8.84
CA CYS A 40 22.44 2.72 9.10
C CYS A 40 22.67 1.91 7.81
N ALA A 41 23.82 2.13 7.18
CA ALA A 41 24.34 1.23 6.16
C ALA A 41 24.57 -0.15 6.80
N THR A 42 23.71 -1.10 6.47
CA THR A 42 23.81 -2.50 6.89
C THR A 42 24.23 -3.32 5.66
N PRO A 43 25.15 -4.31 5.78
CA PRO A 43 25.50 -5.19 4.67
C PRO A 43 24.24 -5.97 4.25
N ALA A 44 23.75 -5.72 3.05
CA ALA A 44 22.53 -6.35 2.54
C ALA A 44 22.76 -7.85 2.32
N LEU A 45 22.02 -8.70 3.04
CA LEU A 45 21.54 -9.95 2.44
C LEU A 45 20.84 -9.58 1.10
N PRO A 46 20.70 -10.50 0.13
CA PRO A 46 19.92 -10.25 -1.08
C PRO A 46 18.43 -10.16 -0.72
N GLY A 47 18.04 -9.07 -0.06
CA GLY A 47 16.66 -8.67 0.12
C GLY A 47 16.16 -7.97 -1.13
N CYS A 48 14.84 -7.78 -1.21
CA CYS A 48 14.25 -7.00 -2.27
C CYS A 48 14.80 -5.56 -2.27
N LEU A 49 14.85 -4.94 -3.45
CA LEU A 49 15.12 -3.51 -3.54
C LEU A 49 14.06 -2.75 -2.75
N GLU A 50 14.36 -1.48 -2.43
CA GLU A 50 13.46 -0.62 -1.68
C GLU A 50 12.05 -0.61 -2.29
N GLY A 51 11.03 -0.80 -1.44
CA GLY A 51 9.62 -0.89 -1.86
C GLY A 51 9.15 -2.28 -2.29
N GLY A 52 10.05 -3.27 -2.42
CA GLY A 52 9.69 -4.65 -2.73
C GLY A 52 9.34 -5.49 -1.50
N ILE A 53 8.37 -6.38 -1.64
CA ILE A 53 7.99 -7.36 -0.61
C ILE A 53 8.43 -8.75 -1.07
N GLY A 54 9.23 -9.44 -0.24
CA GLY A 54 9.74 -10.77 -0.56
C GLY A 54 8.74 -11.89 -0.23
N PHE A 55 8.62 -12.86 -1.13
CA PHE A 55 7.93 -14.12 -0.88
C PHE A 55 8.64 -15.26 -1.62
N GLY A 56 9.15 -16.24 -0.86
CA GLY A 56 10.03 -17.27 -1.40
C GLY A 56 11.35 -16.67 -1.89
N ASP A 57 11.69 -16.95 -3.15
CA ASP A 57 12.84 -16.43 -3.89
C ASP A 57 12.50 -15.23 -4.79
N LYS A 58 11.28 -14.68 -4.67
CA LYS A 58 10.77 -13.59 -5.50
C LYS A 58 10.56 -12.30 -4.72
N CYS A 59 10.64 -11.18 -5.43
CA CYS A 59 10.33 -9.85 -4.93
C CYS A 59 9.17 -9.25 -5.73
N PHE A 60 8.14 -8.79 -5.03
CA PHE A 60 6.93 -8.22 -5.62
C PHE A 60 6.85 -6.71 -5.34
N TYR A 61 6.52 -5.95 -6.38
CA TYR A 61 6.32 -4.51 -6.31
C TYR A 61 4.88 -4.20 -6.72
N PHE A 62 4.15 -3.52 -5.85
CA PHE A 62 2.77 -3.11 -6.08
C PHE A 62 2.78 -1.64 -6.49
N LEU A 63 2.78 -1.39 -7.80
CA LEU A 63 2.78 -0.05 -8.37
C LEU A 63 1.33 0.41 -8.53
N GLU A 64 0.95 1.47 -7.81
CA GLU A 64 -0.39 2.05 -7.86
C GLU A 64 -0.50 3.03 -9.03
N GLU A 65 -0.63 2.50 -10.25
CA GLU A 65 -0.72 3.27 -11.50
C GLU A 65 -1.94 2.86 -12.34
N GLU A 66 -2.73 3.84 -12.79
CA GLU A 66 -3.89 3.62 -13.66
C GLU A 66 -3.47 3.62 -15.14
N VAL A 67 -2.77 2.58 -15.57
CA VAL A 67 -2.31 2.40 -16.96
C VAL A 67 -2.78 1.06 -17.53
N ASP A 68 -2.74 0.92 -18.85
CA ASP A 68 -3.04 -0.36 -19.50
C ASP A 68 -1.95 -1.41 -19.21
N TRP A 69 -2.18 -2.65 -19.66
CA TRP A 69 -1.22 -3.73 -19.44
C TRP A 69 0.19 -3.39 -19.98
N GLU A 70 0.27 -2.73 -21.14
CA GLU A 70 1.56 -2.41 -21.75
C GLU A 70 2.29 -1.29 -21.00
N GLY A 71 1.55 -0.28 -20.54
CA GLY A 71 2.00 0.73 -19.60
C GLY A 71 2.54 0.09 -18.33
N SER A 72 1.79 -0.82 -17.74
CA SER A 72 2.19 -1.51 -16.52
C SER A 72 3.46 -2.32 -16.71
N GLN A 73 3.60 -3.02 -17.84
CA GLN A 73 4.83 -3.73 -18.17
C GLN A 73 6.01 -2.77 -18.33
N ARG A 74 5.82 -1.59 -18.94
CA ARG A 74 6.86 -0.55 -19.05
C ARG A 74 7.24 0.02 -17.68
N SER A 75 6.29 0.22 -16.78
CA SER A 75 6.53 0.67 -15.41
C SER A 75 7.28 -0.38 -14.58
N CYS A 76 6.98 -1.67 -14.74
CA CYS A 76 7.77 -2.72 -14.10
C CYS A 76 9.22 -2.75 -14.64
N LEU A 77 9.41 -2.56 -15.94
CA LEU A 77 10.75 -2.53 -16.55
C LEU A 77 11.61 -1.37 -16.04
N SER A 78 11.01 -0.21 -15.71
CA SER A 78 11.74 0.91 -15.09
C SER A 78 12.26 0.57 -13.68
N HIS A 79 11.65 -0.41 -13.02
CA HIS A 79 12.07 -0.99 -11.74
C HIS A 79 12.93 -2.26 -11.90
N GLN A 80 13.47 -2.51 -13.10
CA GLN A 80 14.25 -3.72 -13.42
C GLN A 80 13.48 -5.02 -13.15
N ALA A 81 12.15 -4.97 -13.29
CA ALA A 81 11.23 -6.07 -13.03
C ALA A 81 10.30 -6.30 -14.23
N HIS A 82 9.46 -7.33 -14.13
CA HIS A 82 8.40 -7.64 -15.10
C HIS A 82 7.07 -7.78 -14.36
N LEU A 83 5.95 -7.67 -15.07
CA LEU A 83 4.66 -8.02 -14.48
C LEU A 83 4.70 -9.46 -13.93
N ALA A 84 4.12 -9.66 -12.75
CA ALA A 84 4.28 -10.90 -11.99
C ALA A 84 3.74 -12.12 -12.75
N THR A 85 4.52 -13.20 -12.79
CA THR A 85 4.04 -14.54 -13.13
C THR A 85 3.70 -15.28 -11.84
N ILE A 86 2.55 -15.94 -11.81
CA ILE A 86 2.05 -16.62 -10.62
C ILE A 86 2.24 -18.12 -10.81
N ASP A 87 3.17 -18.72 -10.06
CA ASP A 87 3.54 -20.12 -10.24
C ASP A 87 2.84 -21.04 -9.23
N THR A 88 2.46 -20.51 -8.07
CA THR A 88 1.86 -21.29 -6.97
C THR A 88 0.60 -20.62 -6.42
N ARG A 89 -0.26 -21.42 -5.77
CA ARG A 89 -1.46 -20.90 -5.10
C ARG A 89 -1.09 -20.02 -3.89
N GLU A 90 0.01 -20.34 -3.24
CA GLU A 90 0.54 -19.60 -2.10
C GLU A 90 1.02 -18.21 -2.54
N GLU A 91 1.64 -18.10 -3.71
CA GLU A 91 1.99 -16.83 -4.35
C GLU A 91 0.74 -16.01 -4.71
N LEU A 92 -0.30 -16.65 -5.28
CA LEU A 92 -1.58 -15.97 -5.53
C LEU A 92 -2.19 -15.42 -4.22
N HIS A 93 -2.21 -16.21 -3.16
CA HIS A 93 -2.72 -15.77 -1.85
C HIS A 93 -1.88 -14.63 -1.27
N PHE A 94 -0.56 -14.67 -1.45
CA PHE A 94 0.34 -13.59 -1.06
C PHE A 94 -0.01 -12.29 -1.80
N LEU A 95 -0.19 -12.35 -3.12
CA LEU A 95 -0.57 -11.18 -3.94
C LEU A 95 -1.93 -10.61 -3.53
N LEU A 96 -2.94 -11.46 -3.34
CA LEU A 96 -4.28 -11.04 -2.91
C LEU A 96 -4.28 -10.39 -1.53
N ARG A 97 -3.40 -10.83 -0.62
CA ARG A 97 -3.27 -10.25 0.72
C ARG A 97 -2.63 -8.86 0.71
N HIS A 98 -1.64 -8.64 -0.15
CA HIS A 98 -0.83 -7.42 -0.16
C HIS A 98 -1.30 -6.38 -1.18
N GLY A 99 -2.16 -6.75 -2.12
CA GLY A 99 -2.73 -5.85 -3.12
C GLY A 99 -3.80 -4.87 -2.60
N ASN A 100 -3.96 -4.65 -1.29
CA ASN A 100 -4.80 -3.57 -0.73
C ASN A 100 -6.19 -3.36 -1.39
N PHE A 101 -6.86 -4.43 -1.84
CA PHE A 101 -8.15 -4.40 -2.57
C PHE A 101 -8.16 -3.68 -3.93
N MET A 102 -6.98 -3.37 -4.49
CA MET A 102 -6.83 -2.79 -5.82
C MET A 102 -6.68 -3.88 -6.88
N GLU A 103 -7.00 -3.52 -8.12
CA GLU A 103 -6.77 -4.38 -9.29
C GLU A 103 -5.37 -4.12 -9.83
N TYR A 104 -4.54 -5.17 -9.91
CA TYR A 104 -3.21 -5.08 -10.49
C TYR A 104 -3.12 -5.94 -11.74
N TRP A 105 -2.42 -5.40 -12.74
CA TRP A 105 -2.01 -6.18 -13.90
C TRP A 105 -0.98 -7.25 -13.49
N VAL A 106 -1.10 -8.43 -14.09
CA VAL A 106 -0.15 -9.53 -13.98
C VAL A 106 0.39 -9.89 -15.36
N GLY A 107 1.47 -10.67 -15.41
CA GLY A 107 2.18 -11.03 -16.64
C GLY A 107 1.43 -11.98 -17.57
N LEU A 108 0.10 -12.12 -17.40
CA LEU A 108 -0.75 -12.97 -18.22
C LEU A 108 -1.35 -12.18 -19.39
N ARG A 109 -1.14 -12.65 -20.61
CA ARG A 109 -1.65 -12.00 -21.84
C ARG A 109 -2.04 -13.03 -22.89
N ARG A 110 -2.96 -12.66 -23.78
CA ARG A 110 -3.29 -13.41 -25.00
C ARG A 110 -3.34 -12.47 -26.21
N GLU A 111 -3.02 -13.00 -27.37
CA GLU A 111 -3.17 -12.29 -28.65
C GLU A 111 -4.44 -12.78 -29.35
N GLY A 112 -5.38 -11.88 -29.60
CA GLY A 112 -6.65 -12.19 -30.27
C GLY A 112 -7.42 -13.32 -29.58
N SER A 113 -7.66 -14.40 -30.31
CA SER A 113 -8.31 -15.64 -29.84
C SER A 113 -7.32 -16.75 -29.46
N GLY A 114 -6.02 -16.44 -29.42
CA GLY A 114 -4.98 -17.38 -29.02
C GLY A 114 -5.03 -17.76 -27.53
N PRO A 115 -4.20 -18.72 -27.12
CA PRO A 115 -4.12 -19.15 -25.72
C PRO A 115 -3.54 -18.04 -24.84
N TRP A 116 -3.89 -18.08 -23.55
CA TRP A 116 -3.24 -17.27 -22.52
C TRP A 116 -1.82 -17.75 -22.29
N LYS A 117 -0.89 -16.79 -22.21
CA LYS A 117 0.54 -17.03 -22.01
C LYS A 117 1.08 -16.10 -20.94
N TRP A 118 2.05 -16.63 -20.18
CA TRP A 118 2.89 -15.84 -19.28
C TRP A 118 4.02 -15.17 -20.06
N LEU A 119 4.66 -14.17 -19.45
CA LEU A 119 5.79 -13.45 -20.06
C LEU A 119 6.98 -14.35 -20.43
N ASN A 120 7.17 -15.46 -19.71
CA ASN A 120 8.21 -16.45 -20.01
C ASN A 120 7.84 -17.39 -21.18
N GLY A 121 6.66 -17.20 -21.80
CA GLY A 121 6.17 -17.98 -22.92
C GLY A 121 5.43 -19.27 -22.53
N SER A 122 5.35 -19.62 -21.25
CA SER A 122 4.57 -20.78 -20.81
C SER A 122 3.07 -20.53 -20.99
N LEU A 123 2.34 -21.59 -21.32
CA LEU A 123 0.88 -21.53 -21.43
C LEU A 123 0.27 -21.48 -20.03
N PHE A 124 -0.82 -20.73 -19.90
CA PHE A 124 -1.69 -20.84 -18.73
C PHE A 124 -2.40 -22.21 -18.74
N ASN A 125 -2.30 -22.93 -17.62
CA ASN A 125 -2.86 -24.27 -17.43
C ASN A 125 -4.09 -24.23 -16.52
#